data_AF-A0A352RHZ8-F1
#
_entry.id   AF-A0A352RHZ8-F1
#
_cell.length_a   1.000
_cell.length_b   1.000
_cell.length_c   1.000
_cell.angle_alpha   90.00
_cell.angle_beta   90.00
_cell.angle_gamma   90.00
#
_symmetry.space_group_name_H-M   'P 1'
#
loop_
_entity.id
_entity.type
_entity.pdbx_description
1 polymer ?
#
loop_
_entity_poly.entity_id
_entity_poly.type
_entity_poly.pdbx_seq_one_letter_code
_entity_poly.pdbx_strand_id
1 'polypeptide(L)'
;RMQPSGRFIIIRQFRPPTNSYILEFPAGLVDPGESQETTAIRELFEETGYVGTVENISPRLFSSPGILSETVSFVQVQVDENTAENLQPKPENEPGEFITVFVKSPDEIAEFFKQEKKQGVQFDVKLYTYFMVQGLL
;
A
#
# COMPACT_ATOMS: atom_id res chain seq x y z
N ARG A 1 -8.80 -2.80 -1.70
CA ARG A 1 -9.99 -2.18 -1.07
C ARG A 1 -10.70 -3.24 -0.25
N MET A 2 -11.08 -2.91 0.97
CA MET A 2 -11.80 -3.82 1.87
C MET A 2 -13.29 -3.84 1.52
N GLN A 3 -13.92 -5.00 1.65
CA GLN A 3 -15.34 -5.21 1.41
C GLN A 3 -15.97 -5.87 2.64
N PRO A 4 -17.21 -5.49 3.01
CA PRO A 4 -18.07 -4.52 2.33
C PRO A 4 -17.81 -3.04 2.66
N SER A 5 -16.97 -2.72 3.64
CA SER A 5 -16.82 -1.34 4.15
C SER A 5 -16.27 -0.32 3.14
N GLY A 6 -15.61 -0.78 2.08
CA GLY A 6 -14.97 0.10 1.11
C GLY A 6 -13.72 0.81 1.65
N ARG A 7 -13.19 0.41 2.81
CA ARG A 7 -11.98 0.98 3.44
C ARG A 7 -10.71 0.68 2.65
N PHE A 8 -9.70 1.51 2.86
CA PHE A 8 -8.37 1.39 2.27
C PHE A 8 -7.36 0.92 3.30
N ILE A 9 -6.48 0.02 2.89
CA ILE A 9 -5.29 -0.38 3.65
C ILE A 9 -4.15 0.50 3.15
N ILE A 10 -3.51 1.20 4.08
CA ILE A 10 -2.42 2.15 3.84
C ILE A 10 -1.33 1.80 4.85
N ILE A 11 -0.07 1.92 4.45
CA ILE A 11 1.05 1.72 5.38
C ILE A 11 1.86 3.00 5.56
N ARG A 12 2.49 3.12 6.71
CA ARG A 12 3.57 4.08 6.95
C ARG A 12 4.84 3.31 7.23
N GLN A 13 5.89 3.59 6.46
CA GLN A 13 7.17 2.93 6.63
C GLN A 13 8.34 3.90 6.61
N PHE A 14 9.39 3.59 7.36
CA PHE A 14 10.64 4.34 7.29
C PHE A 14 11.42 3.92 6.06
N ARG A 15 11.76 4.88 5.19
CA ARG A 15 12.57 4.65 3.99
C ARG A 15 13.97 5.25 4.20
N PRO A 16 15.02 4.42 4.36
CA PRO A 16 16.39 4.91 4.55
C PRO A 16 16.89 5.88 3.46
N PRO A 17 16.61 5.68 2.15
CA PRO A 17 17.10 6.60 1.11
C PRO A 17 16.61 8.05 1.25
N THR A 18 15.43 8.25 1.83
CA THR A 18 14.86 9.59 2.09
C THR A 18 14.99 10.01 3.55
N ASN A 19 15.52 9.14 4.41
CA ASN A 19 15.62 9.32 5.86
C ASN A 19 14.31 9.83 6.48
N SER A 20 13.17 9.29 6.03
CA SER A 20 11.85 9.79 6.39
C SER A 20 10.84 8.64 6.51
N TYR A 21 9.81 8.84 7.35
CA TYR A 21 8.61 8.02 7.27
C TYR A 21 7.76 8.46 6.07
N ILE A 22 7.31 7.50 5.27
CA ILE A 22 6.49 7.72 4.09
C ILE A 22 5.17 6.98 4.24
N LEU A 23 4.07 7.66 3.94
CA LEU A 23 2.75 7.05 3.79
C LEU A 23 2.61 6.55 2.34
N GLU A 24 2.29 5.26 2.19
CA GLU A 24 2.33 4.56 0.91
C GLU A 24 1.35 3.36 0.87
N PHE A 25 1.14 2.81 -0.32
CA PHE A 25 0.45 1.53 -0.45
C PHE A 25 1.42 0.38 -0.14
N PRO A 26 0.91 -0.79 0.30
CA PRO A 26 1.74 -1.98 0.39
C PRO A 26 2.44 -2.29 -0.93
N ALA A 27 3.74 -2.58 -0.88
CA ALA A 27 4.55 -2.81 -2.07
C ALA A 27 5.92 -3.43 -1.75
N GLY A 28 6.29 -4.44 -2.52
CA GLY A 28 7.65 -4.94 -2.58
C GLY A 28 8.07 -5.44 -3.95
N LEU A 29 9.20 -6.14 -4.00
CA LEU A 29 9.85 -6.53 -5.24
C LEU A 29 9.26 -7.83 -5.79
N VAL A 30 9.21 -7.94 -7.11
CA VAL A 30 8.85 -9.21 -7.76
C VAL A 30 10.04 -10.15 -7.70
N ASP A 31 9.88 -11.26 -7.01
CA ASP A 31 10.93 -12.27 -6.89
C ASP A 31 11.14 -13.05 -8.20
N PRO A 32 12.34 -13.63 -8.40
CA PRO A 32 12.63 -14.44 -9.57
C PRO A 32 11.63 -15.60 -9.74
N GLY A 33 10.83 -15.53 -10.80
CA GLY A 33 9.83 -16.55 -11.13
C GLY A 33 8.43 -16.27 -10.57
N GLU A 34 8.24 -15.23 -9.76
CA GLU A 34 6.91 -14.80 -9.33
C GLU A 34 6.17 -14.02 -10.43
N SER A 35 4.85 -14.13 -10.40
CA SER A 35 3.96 -13.23 -11.15
C SER A 35 3.66 -11.97 -10.34
N GLN A 36 3.26 -10.88 -11.01
CA GLN A 36 2.82 -9.64 -10.33
C GLN A 36 1.66 -9.90 -9.34
N GLU A 37 0.77 -10.83 -9.68
CA GLU A 37 -0.33 -11.25 -8.83
C GLU A 37 0.16 -11.93 -7.56
N THR A 38 1.04 -12.92 -7.71
CA THR A 38 1.63 -13.66 -6.58
C THR A 38 2.38 -12.71 -5.64
N THR A 39 3.24 -11.85 -6.20
CA THR A 39 3.96 -10.83 -5.42
C THR A 39 3.01 -9.92 -4.69
N ALA A 40 1.98 -9.37 -5.34
CA ALA A 40 1.06 -8.44 -4.68
C ALA A 40 0.28 -9.05 -3.52
N ILE A 41 -0.12 -10.32 -3.62
CA ILE A 41 -0.79 -11.03 -2.52
C ILE A 41 0.19 -11.35 -1.39
N ARG A 42 1.42 -11.78 -1.72
CA ARG A 42 2.49 -12.04 -0.74
C ARG A 42 2.83 -10.78 0.04
N GLU A 43 3.18 -9.69 -0.65
CA GLU A 43 3.56 -8.40 -0.05
C GLU A 43 2.42 -7.79 0.78
N LEU A 44 1.17 -7.89 0.30
CA LEU A 44 0.02 -7.45 1.10
C LEU A 44 -0.05 -8.21 2.43
N PHE A 45 0.17 -9.52 2.42
CA PHE A 45 0.13 -10.34 3.63
C PHE A 45 1.34 -10.04 4.54
N GLU A 46 2.56 -10.01 4.00
CA GLU A 46 3.79 -9.76 4.77
C GLU A 46 3.75 -8.39 5.45
N GLU A 47 3.37 -7.34 4.73
CA GLU A 47 3.38 -5.98 5.28
C GLU A 47 2.15 -5.66 6.16
N THR A 48 1.00 -6.29 5.89
CA THR A 48 -0.28 -5.88 6.51
C THR A 48 -1.04 -6.98 7.24
N GLY A 49 -0.71 -8.25 7.01
CA GLY A 49 -1.42 -9.41 7.51
C GLY A 49 -2.76 -9.69 6.84
N TYR A 50 -3.17 -8.88 5.87
CA TYR A 50 -4.43 -9.08 5.14
C TYR A 50 -4.25 -10.03 3.96
N VAL A 51 -5.25 -10.88 3.75
CA VAL A 51 -5.35 -11.77 2.59
C VAL A 51 -6.44 -11.22 1.67
N GLY A 52 -6.17 -11.21 0.37
CA GLY A 52 -7.11 -10.74 -0.62
C GLY A 52 -7.00 -11.46 -1.95
N THR A 53 -7.79 -11.00 -2.90
CA THR A 53 -7.86 -11.54 -4.26
C THR A 53 -7.60 -10.42 -5.25
N VAL A 54 -6.76 -10.67 -6.26
CA VAL A 54 -6.47 -9.67 -7.29
C VAL A 54 -7.68 -9.49 -8.19
N GLU A 55 -8.10 -8.23 -8.38
CA GLU A 55 -9.15 -7.84 -9.32
C GLU A 55 -8.58 -7.33 -10.64
N ASN A 56 -7.47 -6.59 -10.58
CA ASN A 56 -6.88 -5.96 -11.74
C ASN A 56 -5.38 -5.69 -11.54
N ILE A 57 -4.63 -5.70 -12.65
CA ILE A 57 -3.19 -5.47 -12.69
C ILE A 57 -2.89 -4.52 -13.85
N SER A 58 -2.17 -3.43 -13.58
CA SER A 58 -1.68 -2.55 -14.64
C SER A 58 -0.54 -3.19 -15.42
N PRO A 59 -0.24 -2.71 -16.64
CA PRO A 59 1.07 -2.94 -17.25
C PRO A 59 2.21 -2.46 -16.32
N ARG A 60 3.45 -2.80 -16.66
CA ARG A 60 4.62 -2.21 -16.01
C ARG A 60 4.72 -0.73 -16.40
N LEU A 61 4.79 0.14 -15.40
CA LEU A 61 4.86 1.59 -15.56
C LEU A 61 6.20 2.10 -15.03
N PHE A 62 6.86 2.99 -15.75
CA PHE A 62 8.07 3.64 -15.25
C PHE A 62 7.70 4.66 -14.16
N SER A 63 8.36 4.58 -13.01
CA SER A 63 8.09 5.49 -11.87
C SER A 63 8.72 6.87 -12.07
N SER A 64 9.93 6.93 -12.63
CA SER A 64 10.66 8.17 -12.92
C SER A 64 11.58 8.00 -14.12
N PRO A 65 11.03 7.95 -15.36
CA PRO A 65 11.79 7.58 -16.57
C PRO A 65 12.93 8.55 -16.93
N GLY A 66 12.98 9.75 -16.34
CA GLY A 66 14.08 10.68 -16.52
C GLY A 66 15.33 10.37 -15.70
N ILE A 67 15.26 9.46 -14.71
CA ILE A 67 16.33 9.21 -13.74
C ILE A 67 16.49 7.70 -13.43
N LEU A 68 15.40 6.95 -13.35
CA LEU A 68 15.37 5.55 -12.94
C LEU A 68 14.85 4.65 -14.06
N SER A 69 15.41 3.44 -14.16
CA SER A 69 14.91 2.36 -15.01
C SER A 69 13.88 1.46 -14.30
N GLU A 70 13.54 1.78 -13.06
CA GLU A 70 12.54 1.10 -12.24
C GLU A 70 11.16 1.09 -12.93
N THR A 71 10.47 -0.04 -12.82
CA THR A 71 9.06 -0.14 -13.17
C THR A 71 8.24 -0.64 -12.00
N VAL A 72 7.05 -0.08 -11.82
CA VAL A 72 6.05 -0.47 -10.82
C VAL A 72 4.81 -0.95 -11.54
N SER A 73 4.07 -1.87 -10.94
CA SER A 73 2.74 -2.30 -11.41
C SER A 73 1.74 -2.05 -10.30
N PHE A 74 0.60 -1.45 -10.63
CA PHE A 74 -0.49 -1.28 -9.69
C PHE A 74 -1.34 -2.53 -9.70
N VAL A 75 -1.56 -3.10 -8.51
CA VAL A 75 -2.44 -4.25 -8.33
C VAL A 75 -3.60 -3.83 -7.45
N GLN A 76 -4.81 -3.95 -7.98
CA GLN A 76 -6.02 -3.75 -7.21
C GLN A 76 -6.39 -5.08 -6.56
N VAL A 77 -6.33 -5.11 -5.23
CA VAL A 77 -6.69 -6.29 -4.43
C VAL A 77 -7.99 -6.03 -3.68
N GLN A 78 -8.93 -6.96 -3.75
CA GLN A 78 -10.12 -7.00 -2.92
C GLN A 78 -9.85 -7.81 -1.65
N VAL A 79 -10.20 -7.26 -0.49
CA VAL A 79 -10.01 -7.92 0.81
C VAL A 79 -11.38 -8.09 1.45
N ASP A 80 -11.82 -9.32 1.69
CA ASP A 80 -13.04 -9.59 2.46
C ASP A 80 -12.74 -9.50 3.95
N GLU A 81 -13.25 -8.45 4.60
CA GLU A 81 -12.95 -8.12 5.99
C GLU A 81 -13.68 -8.99 7.02
N ASN A 82 -14.57 -9.89 6.56
CA ASN A 82 -15.33 -10.79 7.43
C ASN A 82 -14.75 -12.21 7.49
N THR A 83 -13.68 -12.49 6.75
CA THR A 83 -12.95 -13.76 6.81
C THR A 83 -12.21 -13.88 8.13
N ALA A 84 -12.01 -15.11 8.61
CA ALA A 84 -11.37 -15.35 9.91
C ALA A 84 -9.94 -14.81 9.95
N GLU A 85 -9.24 -14.90 8.82
CA GLU A 85 -7.88 -14.40 8.59
C GLU A 85 -7.81 -12.88 8.71
N ASN A 86 -8.76 -12.16 8.10
CA ASN A 86 -8.75 -10.69 8.06
C ASN A 86 -9.37 -10.01 9.28
N LEU A 87 -9.99 -10.76 10.19
CA LEU A 87 -10.47 -10.24 11.48
C LEU A 87 -9.31 -9.96 12.45
N GLN A 88 -8.20 -10.67 12.32
CA GLN A 88 -7.00 -10.50 13.15
C GLN A 88 -5.74 -10.59 12.28
N PRO A 89 -5.52 -9.60 11.39
CA PRO A 89 -4.38 -9.60 10.49
C PRO A 89 -3.08 -9.57 11.29
N LYS A 90 -2.13 -10.41 10.90
CA LYS A 90 -0.81 -10.51 11.53
C LYS A 90 0.26 -10.29 10.46
N PRO A 91 0.83 -9.08 10.36
CA PRO A 91 1.94 -8.83 9.47
C PRO A 91 3.14 -9.72 9.80
N GLU A 92 3.87 -10.13 8.77
CA GLU A 92 5.11 -10.90 8.82
C GLU A 92 6.24 -10.11 8.17
N ASN A 93 6.51 -8.91 8.71
CA ASN A 93 7.50 -7.97 8.16
C ASN A 93 8.91 -8.56 8.14
N GLU A 94 9.69 -8.21 7.11
CA GLU A 94 11.08 -8.62 7.01
C GLU A 94 11.99 -7.88 8.00
N PRO A 95 13.15 -8.46 8.38
CA PRO A 95 14.13 -7.76 9.21
C PRO A 95 14.58 -6.43 8.59
N GLY A 96 14.28 -5.33 9.29
CA GLY A 96 14.62 -3.97 8.84
C GLY A 96 13.43 -3.19 8.30
N GLU A 97 12.27 -3.83 8.17
CA GLU A 97 11.01 -3.16 7.88
C GLU A 97 10.34 -2.68 9.17
N PHE A 98 9.97 -1.40 9.17
CA PHE A 98 9.29 -0.76 10.29
C PHE A 98 7.98 -0.19 9.79
N ILE A 99 6.98 -1.05 9.65
CA ILE A 99 5.71 -0.75 9.00
C ILE A 99 4.61 -0.57 10.05
N THR A 100 3.82 0.50 9.88
CA THR A 100 2.56 0.69 10.60
C THR A 100 1.41 0.61 9.63
N VAL A 101 0.44 -0.26 9.89
CA VAL A 101 -0.74 -0.47 9.05
C VAL A 101 -1.88 0.44 9.52
N PHE A 102 -2.56 1.09 8.57
CA PHE A 102 -3.75 1.89 8.77
C PHE A 102 -4.88 1.39 7.89
N VAL A 103 -6.07 1.29 8.48
CA VAL A 103 -7.30 1.04 7.75
C VAL A 103 -8.17 2.28 7.86
N LYS A 104 -8.50 2.89 6.71
CA LYS A 104 -9.22 4.17 6.65
C LYS A 104 -10.41 4.12 5.72
N SER A 105 -11.55 4.62 6.18
CA SER A 105 -12.70 4.85 5.32
C SER A 105 -12.44 6.05 4.40
N PRO A 106 -13.15 6.16 3.25
CA PRO A 106 -12.97 7.27 2.33
C PRO A 106 -13.09 8.66 2.98
N ASP A 107 -14.01 8.82 3.94
CA ASP A 107 -14.26 10.07 4.66
C ASP A 107 -13.16 10.43 5.67
N GLU A 108 -12.34 9.47 6.11
CA GLU A 108 -11.20 9.71 7.01
C GLU A 108 -9.93 10.17 6.27
N ILE A 109 -9.81 9.92 4.96
CA ILE A 109 -8.56 10.08 4.21
C ILE A 109 -7.99 11.49 4.31
N ALA A 110 -8.79 12.53 4.04
CA ALA A 110 -8.31 13.91 4.02
C ALA A 110 -7.77 14.37 5.37
N GLU A 111 -8.45 14.04 6.47
CA GLU A 111 -8.00 14.41 7.81
C GLU A 111 -6.79 13.56 8.25
N PHE A 112 -6.78 12.27 7.92
CA PHE A 112 -5.64 11.40 8.17
C PHE A 112 -4.35 11.93 7.52
N PHE A 113 -4.38 12.33 6.24
CA PHE A 113 -3.21 12.89 5.56
C PHE A 113 -2.75 14.20 6.20
N LYS A 114 -3.69 15.07 6.63
CA LYS A 114 -3.34 16.30 7.35
C LYS A 114 -2.63 16.01 8.67
N GLN A 115 -3.06 14.98 9.40
CA GLN A 115 -2.45 14.57 10.67
C GLN A 115 -1.06 13.97 10.48
N GLU A 116 -0.87 13.10 9.48
CA GLU A 116 0.43 12.54 9.15
C GLU A 116 1.41 13.64 8.69
N LYS A 117 0.94 14.61 7.88
CA LYS A 117 1.75 15.76 7.48
C LYS A 117 2.22 16.59 8.67
N LYS A 118 1.36 16.83 9.67
CA LYS A 118 1.73 17.55 10.91
C LYS A 118 2.80 16.84 11.71
N GLN A 119 2.89 15.51 11.60
CA GLN A 119 3.93 14.69 12.23
C GLN A 119 5.23 14.63 11.41
N GLY A 120 5.30 15.30 10.26
CA GLY A 120 6.47 15.30 9.38
C GLY A 120 6.56 14.10 8.43
N VAL A 121 5.52 13.27 8.36
CA VAL A 121 5.44 12.13 7.43
C VAL A 121 5.34 12.65 5.99
N GLN A 122 6.10 12.02 5.10
CA GLN A 122 6.11 12.30 3.66
C GLN A 122 5.10 11.40 2.95
N PHE A 123 4.79 11.69 1.68
CA PHE A 123 3.78 10.95 0.92
C PHE A 123 4.38 10.37 -0.35
N ASP A 124 4.11 9.09 -0.60
CA ASP A 124 4.37 8.49 -1.89
C ASP A 124 3.47 9.11 -2.96
N VAL A 125 4.07 9.43 -4.11
CA VAL A 125 3.38 10.12 -5.21
C VAL A 125 2.22 9.30 -5.78
N LYS A 126 2.35 7.96 -5.80
CA LYS A 126 1.33 7.06 -6.35
C LYS A 126 0.11 7.04 -5.45
N LEU A 127 0.33 6.88 -4.14
CA LEU A 127 -0.71 6.95 -3.13
C LEU A 127 -1.41 8.32 -3.11
N TYR A 128 -0.65 9.42 -3.08
CA TYR A 128 -1.22 10.76 -3.06
C TYR A 128 -2.07 11.05 -4.31
N THR A 129 -1.56 10.69 -5.49
CA THR A 129 -2.28 10.88 -6.76
C THR A 129 -3.56 10.06 -6.81
N TYR A 130 -3.53 8.80 -6.34
CA TYR A 130 -4.71 7.95 -6.30
C TYR A 130 -5.85 8.61 -5.52
N PHE A 131 -5.59 9.04 -4.28
CA PHE A 131 -6.64 9.63 -3.45
C PHE A 131 -7.09 11.01 -3.96
N MET A 132 -6.18 11.84 -4.48
CA MET A 132 -6.52 13.13 -5.08
C MET A 132 -7.45 12.98 -6.29
N VAL A 133 -7.15 12.07 -7.23
CA VAL A 133 -7.99 11.86 -8.43
C VAL A 133 -9.37 11.28 -8.07
N GLN A 134 -9.47 10.54 -6.97
CA GLN A 134 -10.74 10.04 -6.43
C GLN A 134 -11.55 11.13 -5.67
N GLY A 135 -11.00 12.33 -5.49
CA GLY A 135 -11.65 13.41 -4.74
C GLY A 135 -11.65 13.18 -3.22
N LEU A 136 -10.69 12.39 -2.71
CA LEU A 136 -10.54 12.04 -1.29
C LEU A 136 -9.45 12.88 -0.58
N LEU A 137 -8.72 13.71 -1.33
CA LEU A 137 -7.76 14.72 -0.85
C LEU A 137 -8.07 16.07 -1.49
#